data_AF-A0A109KRX8-F1
#
_entry.id   AF-A0A109KRX8-F1
#
_cell.length_a   1.000
_cell.length_b   1.000
_cell.length_c   1.000
_cell.angle_alpha   90.00
_cell.angle_beta   90.00
_cell.angle_gamma   90.00
#
_symmetry.space_group_name_H-M   'P 1'
#
loop_
_entity.id
_entity.type
_entity.pdbx_description
1 polymer ?
#
loop_
_entity_poly.entity_id
_entity_poly.type
_entity_poly.pdbx_seq_one_letter_code
_entity_poly.pdbx_strand_id
1 'polypeptide(L)'
;MKNAKLCLSCRSPLTNKRSDAVTCSGKCRSKKWRALKEQSVLLTFRLPTSLHTDLFLVAYARNQGINTYLNKVVADHLSNTR
;
A
#
# COMPACT_ATOMS: atom_id res chain seq x y z
N MET A 1 -8.13 40.33 2.66
CA MET A 1 -8.79 39.06 2.34
C MET A 1 -8.07 37.93 3.08
N LYS A 2 -8.71 37.22 4.01
CA LYS A 2 -8.09 36.05 4.65
C LYS A 2 -7.97 34.95 3.59
N ASN A 3 -6.76 34.52 3.25
CA ASN A 3 -6.53 33.35 2.41
C ASN A 3 -7.20 32.15 3.08
N ALA A 4 -8.38 31.75 2.57
CA ALA A 4 -9.10 30.62 3.09
C ALA A 4 -8.29 29.36 2.76
N LYS A 5 -7.79 28.67 3.80
CA LYS A 5 -7.10 27.40 3.64
C LYS A 5 -8.03 26.45 2.87
N LEU A 6 -7.53 25.84 1.80
CA LEU A 6 -8.33 24.95 0.95
C LEU A 6 -8.11 23.49 1.33
N CYS A 7 -9.14 22.67 1.16
CA CYS A 7 -9.05 21.23 1.31
C CYS A 7 -8.12 20.64 0.24
N LEU A 8 -7.13 19.84 0.65
CA LEU A 8 -6.19 19.20 -0.28
C LEU A 8 -6.87 18.20 -1.23
N SER A 9 -8.04 17.66 -0.86
CA SER A 9 -8.70 16.61 -1.64
C SER A 9 -9.75 17.12 -2.64
N CYS A 10 -10.37 18.27 -2.40
CA CYS A 10 -11.47 18.79 -3.24
C CYS A 10 -11.42 20.31 -3.45
N ARG A 11 -10.41 21.00 -2.92
CA ARG A 11 -10.20 22.46 -3.00
C ARG A 11 -11.33 23.32 -2.41
N SER A 12 -12.29 22.75 -1.68
CA SER A 12 -13.29 23.52 -0.94
C SER A 12 -12.65 24.32 0.21
N PRO A 13 -13.16 25.50 0.57
CA PRO A 13 -12.65 26.28 1.69
C PRO A 13 -12.83 25.54 3.02
N LEU A 14 -11.84 25.63 3.90
CA LEU A 14 -11.87 25.10 5.26
C LEU A 14 -12.46 26.13 6.22
N THR A 15 -13.74 26.41 6.07
CA THR A 15 -14.48 27.29 6.98
C THR A 15 -14.77 26.59 8.30
N ASN A 16 -14.54 27.28 9.42
CA ASN A 16 -14.78 26.78 10.78
C ASN A 16 -14.11 25.42 11.08
N LYS A 17 -12.93 25.17 10.49
CA LYS A 17 -12.11 24.00 10.78
C LYS A 17 -10.92 24.40 11.66
N ARG A 18 -10.32 23.41 12.31
CA ARG A 18 -9.09 23.58 13.09
C ARG A 18 -7.98 24.16 12.19
N SER A 19 -7.07 24.93 12.77
CA SER A 19 -5.96 25.58 12.05
C SER A 19 -5.07 24.59 11.29
N ASP A 20 -4.86 23.40 11.85
CA ASP A 20 -4.09 22.29 11.30
C ASP A 20 -4.88 21.43 10.29
N ALA A 21 -6.21 21.61 10.19
CA ALA A 21 -7.04 20.78 9.32
C ALA A 21 -6.57 20.87 7.85
N VAL A 22 -6.41 19.71 7.20
CA VAL A 22 -5.97 19.60 5.79
C VAL A 22 -7.09 19.13 4.85
N THR A 23 -8.23 18.72 5.41
CA THR A 23 -9.39 18.19 4.67
C THR A 23 -10.69 18.74 5.24
N CYS A 24 -11.68 19.01 4.39
CA CYS A 24 -12.94 19.65 4.80
C CYS A 24 -13.91 18.70 5.52
N SER A 25 -13.83 17.40 5.28
CA SER A 25 -14.76 16.39 5.80
C SER A 25 -14.09 15.03 6.01
N GLY A 26 -14.77 14.14 6.74
CA GLY A 26 -14.34 12.74 6.89
C GLY A 26 -14.16 12.04 5.53
N LYS A 27 -15.04 12.30 4.56
CA LYS A 27 -14.94 11.77 3.19
C LYS A 27 -13.60 12.15 2.52
N CYS A 28 -13.21 13.42 2.60
CA CYS A 28 -11.95 13.90 2.04
C CYS A 28 -10.73 13.35 2.80
N ARG A 29 -10.85 13.16 4.12
CA ARG A 29 -9.82 12.49 4.94
C ARG A 29 -9.62 11.05 4.48
N SER A 30 -10.70 10.27 4.33
CA SER A 30 -10.62 8.90 3.84
C SER A 30 -10.11 8.82 2.40
N LYS A 31 -10.49 9.76 1.53
CA LYS A 31 -9.96 9.83 0.16
C LYS A 31 -8.44 10.07 0.15
N LYS A 32 -7.95 11.03 0.95
CA LYS A 32 -6.52 11.28 1.12
C LYS A 32 -5.80 10.04 1.68
N TRP A 33 -6.37 9.40 2.69
CA TRP A 33 -5.78 8.19 3.27
C TRP A 33 -5.69 7.04 2.27
N ARG A 34 -6.75 6.78 1.48
CA ARG A 34 -6.73 5.74 0.44
C ARG A 34 -5.74 6.03 -0.69
N ALA A 35 -5.52 7.31 -1.01
CA ALA A 35 -4.55 7.72 -2.03
C ALA A 35 -3.10 7.55 -1.56
N LEU A 36 -2.84 7.72 -0.26
CA LEU A 36 -1.51 7.56 0.34
C LEU A 36 -1.22 6.12 0.76
N LYS A 37 -2.26 5.30 0.97
CA LYS A 37 -2.10 3.91 1.34
C LYS A 37 -1.57 3.14 0.14
N GLU A 38 -0.46 2.45 0.32
CA GLU A 38 0.04 1.48 -0.67
C GLU A 38 -1.06 0.48 -1.02
N GLN A 39 -1.41 0.44 -2.29
CA GLN A 39 -2.40 -0.49 -2.80
C GLN A 39 -1.71 -1.82 -3.08
N SER A 40 -1.90 -2.79 -2.18
CA SER A 40 -1.52 -4.17 -2.45
C SER A 40 -2.43 -4.74 -3.54
N VAL A 41 -1.84 -5.27 -4.62
CA VAL A 41 -2.57 -5.99 -5.66
C VAL A 41 -2.44 -7.49 -5.39
N LEU A 42 -3.56 -8.20 -5.35
CA LEU A 42 -3.55 -9.67 -5.28
C LEU A 42 -3.24 -10.21 -6.67
N LEU A 43 -2.16 -10.97 -6.79
CA LEU A 43 -1.76 -11.65 -8.02
C LEU A 43 -1.97 -13.15 -7.86
N THR A 44 -2.73 -13.75 -8.77
CA THR A 44 -2.90 -15.20 -8.88
C THR A 44 -2.20 -15.68 -10.14
N PHE A 45 -1.21 -16.56 -9.98
CA PHE A 45 -0.49 -17.18 -11.07
C PHE A 45 -0.35 -18.68 -10.82
N ARG A 46 -0.15 -19.44 -11.89
CA ARG A 46 0.06 -20.88 -11.82
C ARG A 46 1.54 -21.17 -11.93
N LEU A 47 2.04 -22.05 -11.07
CA LEU A 47 3.41 -22.52 -11.08
C LEU A 47 3.44 -23.99 -11.51
N PRO A 48 4.50 -24.43 -12.21
CA PRO A 48 4.78 -25.85 -12.37
C PRO A 48 4.92 -26.54 -11.01
N THR A 49 4.47 -27.80 -10.93
CA THR A 49 4.46 -28.55 -9.66
C THR A 49 5.84 -28.68 -9.04
N SER A 50 6.90 -28.88 -9.85
CA SER A 50 8.29 -28.95 -9.36
C SER A 50 8.70 -27.69 -8.61
N LEU A 51 8.48 -26.53 -9.22
CA LEU A 51 8.84 -25.24 -8.64
C LEU A 51 8.03 -24.94 -7.37
N HIS A 52 6.75 -25.30 -7.34
CA HIS A 52 5.94 -25.15 -6.13
C HIS A 52 6.49 -26.01 -4.97
N THR A 53 6.89 -27.26 -5.24
CA THR A 53 7.48 -28.15 -4.23
C THR A 53 8.79 -27.58 -3.70
N ASP A 54 9.66 -27.08 -4.57
CA ASP A 54 10.93 -26.46 -4.15
C ASP A 54 10.70 -25.23 -3.28
N LEU A 55 9.78 -24.34 -3.69
CA LEU A 55 9.37 -23.17 -2.89
C LEU A 55 8.84 -23.59 -1.52
N PHE A 56 8.02 -24.64 -1.47
CA PHE A 56 7.48 -25.15 -0.21
C PHE A 56 8.60 -25.65 0.72
N LEU A 57 9.53 -26.45 0.21
CA LEU A 57 10.64 -26.98 0.99
C LEU A 57 11.51 -25.86 1.57
N VAL A 58 11.82 -24.84 0.77
CA VAL A 58 12.64 -23.70 1.23
C VAL A 58 11.88 -22.85 2.24
N ALA A 59 10.59 -22.59 2.03
CA ALA A 59 9.76 -21.85 2.97
C ALA A 59 9.63 -22.60 4.31
N TYR A 60 9.44 -23.92 4.25
CA TYR A 60 9.36 -24.80 5.41
C TYR A 60 10.67 -24.81 6.20
N ALA A 61 11.81 -24.97 5.54
CA ALA A 61 13.13 -24.91 6.19
C ALA A 61 13.40 -23.58 6.91
N ARG A 62 12.75 -22.49 6.47
CA ARG A 62 12.85 -21.16 7.07
C ARG A 62 11.74 -20.83 8.07
N ASN A 63 10.88 -21.80 8.41
CA ASN A 63 9.69 -21.63 9.26
C ASN A 63 8.80 -20.46 8.80
N GLN A 64 8.62 -20.31 7.48
CA GLN A 64 7.82 -19.25 6.87
C GLN A 64 6.71 -19.84 6.00
N GLY A 65 5.58 -19.15 5.92
CA GLY A 65 4.55 -19.46 4.91
C GLY A 65 5.05 -19.15 3.50
N ILE A 66 4.58 -19.92 2.50
CA ILE A 66 4.99 -19.78 1.09
C ILE A 66 4.82 -18.34 0.60
N ASN A 67 3.68 -17.71 0.88
CA ASN A 67 3.40 -16.33 0.45
C ASN A 67 4.38 -15.32 1.07
N THR A 68 4.73 -15.49 2.35
CA THR A 68 5.68 -14.63 3.05
C THR A 68 7.08 -14.76 2.44
N TYR A 69 7.48 -16.00 2.14
CA TYR A 69 8.76 -16.28 1.50
C TYR A 69 8.80 -15.69 0.08
N LEU A 70 7.75 -15.91 -0.72
CA LEU A 70 7.64 -15.40 -2.09
C LEU A 70 7.69 -13.86 -2.12
N ASN A 71 7.01 -13.19 -1.20
CA ASN A 71 7.04 -11.73 -1.09
C ASN A 71 8.46 -11.20 -0.82
N LYS A 72 9.26 -11.90 0.00
CA LYS A 72 10.66 -11.54 0.25
C LYS A 72 11.52 -11.72 -1.00
N VAL A 73 11.39 -12.86 -1.66
CA VAL A 73 12.14 -13.15 -2.90
C VAL A 73 11.85 -12.10 -3.98
N VAL A 74 10.58 -11.72 -4.15
CA VAL A 74 10.19 -10.67 -5.10
C VAL A 74 10.76 -9.31 -4.68
N ALA A 75 10.69 -8.95 -3.39
CA ALA A 75 11.27 -7.70 -2.88
C ALA A 75 12.79 -7.64 -3.08
N ASP A 76 13.50 -8.74 -2.83
CA ASP A 76 14.95 -8.87 -3.00
C ASP A 76 15.35 -8.81 -4.49
N HIS A 77 14.54 -9.37 -5.39
CA HIS A 77 14.80 -9.23 -6.82
C HIS A 77 14.60 -7.80 -7.33
N LEU A 78 13.59 -7.09 -6.83
CA LEU A 78 13.29 -5.71 -7.21
C LEU A 78 14.32 -4.71 -6.67
N SER A 79 14.95 -4.99 -5.52
CA SER A 79 16.02 -4.15 -4.98
C SER A 79 17.34 -4.30 -5.74
N ASN A 80 17.61 -5.50 -6.29
CA ASN A 80 18.82 -5.76 -7.09
C ASN A 80 18.73 -5.28 -8.55
N THR A 81 17.54 -4.93 -9.03
CA THR A 81 17.32 -4.46 -10.41
C THR A 81 17.23 -2.94 -10.55
N ARG A 82 17.41 -2.18 -9.46
CA ARG A 82 17.48 -0.71 -9.45
C ARG A 82 18.91 -0.24 -9.19
#